data_AF-A0A077KPI6-F1
#
_entry.id   AF-A0A077KPI6-F1
#
_cell.length_a   1.000
_cell.length_b   1.000
_cell.length_c   1.000
_cell.angle_alpha   90.00
_cell.angle_beta   90.00
_cell.angle_gamma   90.00
#
_symmetry.space_group_name_H-M   'P 1'
#
loop_
_entity.id
_entity.type
_entity.pdbx_description
1 polymer ?
#
loop_
_entity_poly.entity_id
_entity_poly.type
_entity_poly.pdbx_seq_one_letter_code
_entity_poly.pdbx_strand_id
1 'polypeptide(L)' 'MWSYTHTLRYFIEFSYNGKNYFGYQIQPDAISVQEELEKALSTILREEIKTTGAGRTDTGVHAKKNICTL' A
#
# COMPACT_ATOMS: atom_id res chain seq x y z
N MET A 1 -14.61 -29.32 12.38
CA MET A 1 -14.22 -28.05 13.04
C MET A 1 -14.08 -27.02 11.93
N TRP A 2 -15.11 -26.20 11.70
CA TRP A 2 -15.04 -25.15 10.68
C TRP A 2 -14.41 -23.93 11.34
N SER A 3 -13.18 -23.57 10.98
CA SER A 3 -12.61 -22.27 11.36
C SER A 3 -13.28 -21.19 10.54
N TYR A 4 -14.11 -20.36 11.19
CA TYR A 4 -14.57 -19.13 10.60
C TYR A 4 -13.39 -18.16 10.53
N THR A 5 -12.74 -18.04 9.37
CA THR A 5 -11.83 -16.93 9.10
C THR A 5 -12.66 -15.67 8.96
N HIS A 6 -12.68 -14.84 10.00
CA HIS A 6 -13.20 -13.48 9.90
C HIS A 6 -12.23 -12.68 9.03
N THR A 7 -12.51 -12.61 7.73
CA THR A 7 -11.74 -11.77 6.81
C THR A 7 -12.21 -10.32 7.00
N LEU A 8 -11.52 -9.59 7.86
CA LEU A 8 -11.72 -8.14 7.99
C LEU A 8 -11.04 -7.45 6.82
N ARG A 9 -11.75 -6.53 6.18
CA ARG A 9 -11.21 -5.71 5.09
C ARG A 9 -11.21 -4.26 5.53
N TYR A 10 -10.05 -3.61 5.44
CA TYR A 10 -9.89 -2.23 5.84
C TYR A 10 -9.61 -1.34 4.63
N PHE A 11 -10.10 -0.10 4.69
CA PHE A 11 -9.75 0.94 3.73
C PHE A 11 -8.80 1.92 4.42
N ILE A 12 -7.69 2.22 3.75
CA ILE A 12 -6.68 3.14 4.21
C ILE A 12 -6.63 4.30 3.22
N GLU A 13 -6.93 5.51 3.70
CA GLU A 13 -6.75 6.75 2.93
C GLU A 13 -5.45 7.43 3.41
N PHE A 14 -4.58 7.78 2.46
CA PHE A 14 -3.31 8.44 2.77
C PHE A 14 -2.89 9.39 1.65
N SER A 15 -1.95 10.26 1.97
CA SER A 15 -1.33 11.20 1.03
C SER A 15 0.17 10.98 0.97
N TYR A 16 0.80 11.18 -0.19
CA TYR A 16 2.24 11.05 -0.31
C TYR A 16 2.83 12.04 -1.32
N ASN A 17 4.11 12.34 -1.12
CA ASN A 17 4.92 13.11 -2.05
C ASN A 17 5.70 12.15 -2.96
N GLY A 18 5.28 12.03 -4.23
CA GLY A 18 5.90 11.11 -5.19
C GLY A 18 7.29 11.48 -5.69
N LYS A 19 7.92 12.57 -5.26
CA LYS A 19 9.21 13.06 -5.83
C LYS A 19 10.33 12.00 -5.82
N ASN A 20 10.38 11.17 -4.78
CA ASN A 20 11.40 10.13 -4.61
C ASN A 20 10.87 8.72 -4.91
N TYR A 21 9.66 8.62 -5.46
CA TYR A 21 9.00 7.33 -5.71
C TYR A 21 8.76 7.14 -7.21
N PHE A 22 9.01 5.92 -7.66
CA PHE A 22 8.80 5.50 -9.05
C PHE A 22 7.38 4.97 -9.24
N GLY A 23 6.41 5.77 -8.80
CA GLY A 23 5.00 5.48 -8.87
C GLY A 23 4.46 4.74 -7.64
N TYR A 24 3.18 4.38 -7.71
CA TYR A 24 2.50 3.70 -6.62
C TYR A 24 2.86 2.21 -6.59
N GLN A 25 2.79 1.54 -7.74
CA GLN A 25 2.90 0.08 -7.82
C GLN A 25 4.34 -0.39 -7.62
N ILE A 26 4.50 -1.53 -6.95
CA ILE A 26 5.79 -2.21 -6.75
C ILE A 26 6.44 -2.53 -8.10
N GLN A 27 7.70 -2.14 -8.23
CA GLN A 27 8.57 -2.46 -9.36
C GLN A 27 9.89 -3.05 -8.82
N PRO A 28 10.54 -3.99 -9.53
CA PRO A 28 11.71 -4.70 -9.01
C PRO A 28 12.94 -3.80 -8.80
N ASP A 29 13.10 -2.75 -9.61
CA ASP A 29 14.32 -1.93 -9.64
C ASP A 29 14.10 -0.51 -9.08
N ALA A 30 12.96 -0.25 -8.43
CA ALA A 30 12.60 1.11 -8.05
C ALA A 30 11.69 1.17 -6.81
N ILE A 31 12.01 2.11 -5.91
CA ILE A 31 11.22 2.32 -4.68
C ILE A 31 9.83 2.82 -5.05
N SER A 32 8.81 2.12 -4.55
CA SER A 32 7.41 2.44 -4.79
C SER A 32 6.70 2.83 -3.50
N VAL A 33 5.58 3.55 -3.63
CA VAL A 33 4.77 3.94 -2.48
C VAL A 33 4.08 2.73 -1.84
N GLN A 34 3.65 1.76 -2.66
CA GLN A 34 3.01 0.53 -2.16
C GLN A 34 3.99 -0.29 -1.31
N GLU A 35 5.23 -0.44 -1.76
CA GLU A 35 6.25 -1.20 -1.02
C GLU A 35 6.52 -0.59 0.37
N GLU A 36 6.71 0.74 0.44
CA GLU A 36 6.94 1.41 1.72
C GLU A 36 5.72 1.37 2.65
N LEU A 37 4.50 1.45 2.08
CA LEU A 37 3.27 1.29 2.85
C LEU A 37 3.15 -0.13 3.43
N GLU A 38 3.40 -1.16 2.61
CA GLU A 38 3.36 -2.56 3.03
C GLU A 38 4.42 -2.86 4.10
N LYS A 39 5.64 -2.32 3.97
CA LYS A 39 6.69 -2.42 5.02
C LYS A 39 6.25 -1.78 6.32
N ALA A 40 5.68 -0.58 6.27
CA ALA A 40 5.21 0.14 7.45
C ALA A 40 4.07 -0.62 8.15
N LEU A 41 3.07 -1.08 7.40
CA LEU A 41 1.96 -1.88 7.94
C LEU A 41 2.45 -3.20 8.51
N SER A 42 3.35 -3.89 7.80
CA SER A 42 3.93 -5.15 8.27
C SER A 42 4.72 -4.97 9.57
N THR A 43 5.40 -3.84 9.74
CA THR A 43 6.13 -3.50 10.96
C THR A 43 5.17 -3.28 12.14
N ILE A 44 4.07 -2.56 11.92
CA ILE A 44 3.10 -2.23 12.97
C ILE A 44 2.28 -3.46 13.36
N LEU A 45 1.82 -4.23 12.38
CA LEU A 45 0.95 -5.40 12.58
C LEU A 45 1.74 -6.69 12.87
N ARG A 46 3.06 -6.69 12.65
CA ARG A 46 3.97 -7.82 12.85
C ARG A 46 3.61 -9.05 12.02
N GLU A 47 3.06 -8.83 10.85
CA GLU A 47 2.67 -9.84 9.86
C GLU A 47 2.98 -9.34 8.45
N GLU A 48 3.13 -10.25 7.48
CA GLU A 48 3.33 -9.84 6.08
C GLU A 48 2.02 -9.26 5.53
N ILE A 49 2.04 -7.97 5.24
CA ILE A 49 0.88 -7.25 4.72
C ILE A 49 1.00 -7.01 3.23
N LYS A 50 -0.08 -7.30 2.51
CA LYS A 50 -0.26 -6.93 1.10
C LYS A 50 -1.44 -6.00 0.97
N THR A 51 -1.29 -4.98 0.14
CA THR A 51 -2.33 -3.98 -0.11
C THR A 51 -2.75 -3.99 -1.57
N THR A 52 -3.99 -3.59 -1.83
CA THR A 52 -4.48 -3.35 -3.19
C THR A 52 -4.87 -1.88 -3.32
N GLY A 53 -4.16 -1.12 -4.15
CA GLY A 53 -4.47 0.30 -4.39
C GLY A 53 -5.69 0.48 -5.29
N ALA A 54 -6.44 1.57 -5.06
CA ALA A 54 -7.59 1.94 -5.89
C ALA A 54 -7.20 2.44 -7.29
N GLY A 55 -5.97 2.92 -7.46
CA GLY A 55 -5.44 3.39 -8.73
C GLY A 55 -3.92 3.34 -8.78
N ARG A 56 -3.37 3.32 -10.00
CA ARG A 56 -1.93 3.45 -10.24
C ARG A 56 -1.59 4.93 -10.41
N THR A 57 -0.44 5.33 -9.91
CA THR A 57 0.15 6.64 -10.23
C THR A 57 1.51 6.44 -10.86
N ASP A 58 1.83 7.31 -11.81
CA ASP A 58 3.13 7.34 -12.45
C ASP A 58 4.22 7.89 -11.52
N THR A 59 5.47 7.68 -11.92
CA THR A 59 6.67 8.21 -11.26
C THR A 59 6.57 9.71 -11.06
N GLY A 60 6.91 10.19 -9.85
CA GLY A 60 6.93 11.62 -9.54
C GLY A 60 5.56 12.24 -9.24
N VAL A 61 4.45 11.50 -9.37
CA VAL A 61 3.11 12.03 -9.11
C VAL A 61 2.86 12.14 -7.60
N HIS A 62 2.37 13.30 -7.18
CA HIS A 62 1.90 13.52 -5.80
C HIS A 62 0.42 13.14 -5.68
N ALA A 63 0.06 12.45 -4.60
CA ALA A 63 -1.35 12.16 -4.30
C ALA A 63 -1.76 12.84 -3.00
N LYS A 64 -2.78 13.71 -3.09
CA LYS A 64 -3.44 14.28 -1.90
C LYS A 64 -4.36 13.27 -1.22
N LYS A 65 -4.95 12.36 -1.99
CA LYS A 65 -5.81 11.28 -1.52
C LYS A 65 -5.56 10.06 -2.39
N ASN A 66 -4.92 9.05 -1.81
CA ASN A 66 -4.86 7.71 -2.38
C ASN A 66 -5.53 6.75 -1.41
N ILE A 67 -6.16 5.71 -1.95
CA ILE A 67 -6.91 4.72 -1.17
C ILE A 67 -6.34 3.35 -1.48
N CYS A 68 -6.10 2.53 -0.46
CA CYS A 68 -5.82 1.11 -0.63
C CYS A 68 -6.63 0.26 0.33
N THR A 69 -6.80 -1.01 -0.02
CA THR A 69 -7.40 -2.01 0.87
C THR A 69 -6.36 -2.98 1.41
N LEU A 70 -6.51 -3.27 2.70
CA LEU A 70 -5.85 -4.35 3.44
C LEU A 70 -6.78 -5.57 3.49
#